data_AF-A0A918F8U8-F1
#
_entry.id   AF-A0A918F8U8-F1
#
_cell.length_a   1.000
_cell.length_b   1.000
_cell.length_c   1.000
_cell.angle_alpha   90.00
_cell.angle_beta   90.00
_cell.angle_gamma   90.00
#
_symmetry.space_group_name_H-M   'P 1'
#
loop_
_entity.id
_entity.type
_entity.pdbx_description
1 polymer ?
#
loop_
_entity_poly.entity_id
_entity_poly.type
_entity_poly.pdbx_seq_one_letter_code
_entity_poly.pdbx_strand_id
1 'polypeptide(L)'
;MTGRLERIKAAAQRALSSNGDLLYRHEATWSDNTTCRFSVQEPSKTNPLVAALLQVNPQQTGLRVVKVHPDDPRPKEGSHIPWQGGTLTLERWSDKSDFTDQREGTARYER
;
A
#
# COMPACT_ATOMS: atom_id res chain seq x y z
N MET A 1 -3.80 7.78 31.61
CA MET A 1 -4.41 6.67 30.82
C MET A 1 -3.65 6.35 29.51
N THR A 2 -2.52 7.00 29.24
CA THR A 2 -1.75 6.92 27.99
C THR A 2 -1.04 5.58 27.74
N GLY A 3 -0.63 4.87 28.81
CA GLY A 3 0.17 3.65 28.67
C GLY A 3 -0.54 2.42 28.09
N ARG A 4 -1.88 2.39 28.04
CA ARG A 4 -2.60 1.28 27.38
C ARG A 4 -2.60 1.43 25.86
N LEU A 5 -2.89 2.63 25.35
CA LEU A 5 -2.93 2.90 23.92
C LEU A 5 -1.55 2.69 23.28
N GLU A 6 -0.50 3.24 23.88
CA GLU A 6 0.87 3.08 23.39
C GLU A 6 1.32 1.62 23.34
N ARG A 7 0.96 0.82 24.34
CA ARG A 7 1.25 -0.63 24.33
C ARG A 7 0.54 -1.36 23.20
N ILE A 8 -0.72 -0.99 22.90
CA ILE A 8 -1.48 -1.58 21.80
C ILE A 8 -0.86 -1.18 20.45
N LYS A 9 -0.51 0.09 20.26
CA LYS A 9 0.17 0.55 19.04
C LYS A 9 1.49 -0.18 18.83
N ALA A 10 2.32 -0.28 19.87
CA ALA A 10 3.60 -1.00 19.80
C ALA A 10 3.44 -2.51 19.51
N ALA A 11 2.34 -3.12 19.95
CA ALA A 11 2.02 -4.51 19.63
C ALA A 11 1.56 -4.66 18.17
N ALA A 12 0.72 -3.74 17.68
CA ALA A 12 0.28 -3.71 16.29
C ALA A 12 1.46 -3.52 15.32
N GLN A 13 2.38 -2.60 15.62
CA GLN A 13 3.59 -2.38 14.84
C GLN A 13 4.44 -3.65 14.76
N ARG A 14 4.66 -4.30 15.91
CA ARG A 14 5.43 -5.56 15.98
C ARG A 14 4.76 -6.68 15.19
N ALA A 15 3.42 -6.78 15.23
CA ALA A 15 2.69 -7.76 14.45
C ALA A 15 2.87 -7.55 12.95
N LEU A 16 2.86 -6.29 12.49
CA LEU A 16 3.10 -5.95 11.07
C LEU A 16 4.52 -6.33 10.63
N SER A 17 5.55 -5.96 11.41
CA SER A 17 6.94 -6.30 11.06
C SER A 17 7.20 -7.80 11.13
N SER A 18 6.68 -8.51 12.16
CA SER A 18 6.91 -9.96 12.32
C SER A 18 6.22 -10.81 11.26
N ASN A 19 5.16 -10.32 10.63
CA ASN A 19 4.49 -10.98 9.50
C ASN A 19 4.84 -10.33 8.16
N GLY A 20 5.91 -9.51 8.13
CA GLY A 20 6.27 -8.67 6.99
C GLY A 20 6.38 -9.45 5.68
N ASP A 21 7.05 -10.60 5.71
CA ASP A 21 7.29 -11.42 4.51
C ASP A 21 5.99 -11.99 3.91
N LEU A 22 4.95 -12.18 4.73
CA LEU A 22 3.64 -12.66 4.26
C LEU A 22 2.76 -11.51 3.75
N LEU A 23 2.89 -10.32 4.34
CA LEU A 23 2.06 -9.16 4.05
C LEU A 23 2.62 -8.29 2.90
N TYR A 24 3.93 -8.31 2.68
CA TYR A 24 4.67 -7.49 1.72
C TYR A 24 5.50 -8.38 0.78
N ARG A 25 4.79 -9.19 -0.01
CA ARG A 25 5.32 -10.33 -0.77
C ARG A 25 6.17 -9.96 -1.99
N HIS A 26 6.25 -8.69 -2.34
CA HIS A 26 6.96 -8.23 -3.52
C HIS A 26 8.08 -7.30 -3.12
N GLU A 27 9.17 -7.31 -3.87
CA GLU A 27 10.28 -6.39 -3.71
C GLU A 27 10.66 -5.85 -5.09
N ALA A 28 10.83 -4.53 -5.18
CA ALA A 28 11.22 -3.87 -6.41
C ALA A 28 11.94 -2.55 -6.11
N THR A 29 12.72 -2.10 -7.08
CA THR A 29 13.27 -0.74 -7.11
C THR A 29 12.41 0.11 -8.02
N TRP A 30 11.86 1.18 -7.46
CA TRP A 30 11.01 2.14 -8.16
C TRP A 30 11.83 3.11 -8.99
N SER A 31 11.19 3.80 -9.95
CA SER A 31 11.84 4.75 -10.85
C SER A 31 12.55 5.92 -10.16
N ASP A 32 12.24 6.19 -8.89
CA ASP A 32 12.93 7.18 -8.05
C ASP A 32 14.13 6.62 -7.27
N ASN A 33 14.53 5.37 -7.58
CA ASN A 33 15.55 4.57 -6.92
C ASN A 33 15.20 4.11 -5.50
N THR A 34 13.93 4.19 -5.09
CA THR A 34 13.51 3.61 -3.82
C THR A 34 13.33 2.10 -3.96
N THR A 35 14.12 1.32 -3.21
CA THR A 35 13.92 -0.13 -3.08
C THR A 35 13.09 -0.42 -1.83
N CYS A 36 11.99 -1.16 -1.98
CA CYS A 36 11.13 -1.51 -0.86
C CYS A 36 10.39 -2.82 -1.09
N ARG A 37 10.02 -3.46 0.02
CA ARG A 37 9.04 -4.55 0.05
C ARG A 37 7.63 -3.97 0.10
N PHE A 38 6.73 -4.54 -0.69
CA PHE A 38 5.38 -4.03 -0.83
C PHE A 38 4.36 -5.12 -1.16
N SER A 39 3.08 -4.77 -1.04
CA SER A 39 1.97 -5.54 -1.59
C SER A 39 1.05 -4.66 -2.43
N VAL A 40 0.45 -5.28 -3.43
CA VAL A 40 -0.53 -4.65 -4.33
C VAL A 40 -1.85 -5.37 -4.15
N GLN A 41 -2.90 -4.61 -3.88
CA GLN A 41 -4.25 -5.12 -3.66
C GLN A 41 -5.24 -4.44 -4.61
N GLU A 42 -6.26 -5.18 -5.00
CA GLU A 42 -7.42 -4.59 -5.67
C GLU A 42 -8.28 -3.85 -4.64
N PRO A 43 -8.71 -2.60 -4.92
CA PRO A 43 -9.55 -1.85 -3.99
C PRO A 43 -10.89 -2.56 -3.69
N SER A 44 -11.41 -3.30 -4.68
CA SER A 44 -12.64 -4.09 -4.54
C SER A 44 -12.53 -5.20 -3.48
N LYS A 45 -11.32 -5.73 -3.24
CA LYS A 45 -11.05 -6.78 -2.24
C LYS A 45 -10.84 -6.21 -0.83
N THR A 46 -10.67 -4.90 -0.71
CA THR A 46 -10.40 -4.23 0.58
C THR A 46 -11.61 -3.46 1.11
N ASN A 47 -12.47 -2.92 0.24
CA ASN A 47 -13.67 -2.22 0.67
C ASN A 47 -14.85 -2.51 -0.27
N PRO A 48 -15.94 -3.13 0.21
CA PRO A 48 -17.14 -3.42 -0.59
C PRO A 48 -17.78 -2.18 -1.23
N LEU A 49 -17.71 -1.01 -0.57
CA LEU A 49 -18.22 0.24 -1.14
C LEU A 49 -17.36 0.71 -2.31
N VAL A 50 -16.05 0.52 -2.23
CA VAL A 50 -15.15 0.81 -3.35
C VAL A 50 -15.37 -0.20 -4.49
N ALA A 51 -15.62 -1.47 -4.16
CA ALA A 51 -16.02 -2.46 -5.16
C ALA A 51 -17.28 -2.03 -5.93
N ALA A 52 -18.30 -1.54 -5.21
CA ALA A 52 -19.53 -1.03 -5.81
C ALA A 52 -19.26 0.20 -6.69
N LEU A 53 -18.46 1.16 -6.23
CA LEU A 53 -18.10 2.36 -7.01
C LEU A 53 -17.34 2.00 -8.30
N LEU A 54 -16.43 1.04 -8.24
CA LEU A 54 -15.69 0.54 -9.42
C LEU A 54 -16.60 -0.15 -10.45
N GLN A 55 -17.71 -0.77 -10.02
CA GLN A 55 -18.70 -1.33 -10.95
C GLN A 55 -19.44 -0.25 -11.74
N VAL A 56 -19.68 0.93 -11.13
CA VAL A 56 -20.36 2.04 -11.80
C VAL A 56 -19.40 2.87 -12.66
N ASN A 57 -18.10 2.87 -12.34
CA ASN A 57 -17.08 3.58 -13.12
C ASN A 57 -15.92 2.65 -13.56
N PRO A 58 -16.09 1.89 -14.65
CA PRO A 58 -15.13 0.89 -15.11
C PRO A 58 -13.79 1.48 -15.58
N GLN A 59 -13.70 2.79 -15.80
CA GLN A 59 -12.42 3.47 -16.06
C GLN A 59 -11.44 3.38 -14.89
N GLN A 60 -11.91 2.99 -13.70
CA GLN A 60 -11.09 2.81 -12.51
C GLN A 60 -10.61 1.36 -12.27
N THR A 61 -10.83 0.46 -13.23
CA THR A 61 -10.35 -0.95 -13.16
C THR A 61 -8.84 -1.09 -13.03
N GLY A 62 -8.07 -0.06 -13.42
CA GLY A 62 -6.63 0.04 -13.20
C GLY A 62 -6.20 0.41 -11.79
N LEU A 63 -7.12 0.83 -10.90
CA LEU A 63 -6.74 1.26 -9.55
C LEU A 63 -6.24 0.09 -8.70
N ARG A 64 -5.18 0.35 -7.95
CA ARG A 64 -4.53 -0.57 -7.02
C ARG A 64 -4.22 0.16 -5.72
N VAL A 65 -4.25 -0.59 -4.62
CA VAL A 65 -3.75 -0.15 -3.32
C VAL A 65 -2.38 -0.76 -3.10
N VAL A 66 -1.39 0.08 -2.85
CA VAL A 66 -0.01 -0.30 -2.55
C VAL A 66 0.25 -0.12 -1.06
N LYS A 67 0.80 -1.13 -0.41
CA LYS A 67 1.26 -1.03 0.98
C LYS A 67 2.75 -1.35 1.00
N VAL A 68 3.54 -0.51 1.66
CA VAL A 68 4.98 -0.70 1.81
C VAL A 68 5.27 -1.23 3.21
N HIS A 69 6.28 -2.08 3.31
CA HIS A 69 6.75 -2.62 4.59
C HIS A 69 7.10 -1.48 5.55
N PRO A 70 6.72 -1.58 6.85
CA PRO A 70 6.92 -0.49 7.81
C PRO A 70 8.36 0.02 7.92
N ASP A 71 9.32 -0.87 7.72
CA ASP A 71 10.74 -0.61 7.90
C ASP A 71 11.44 -0.11 6.60
N ASP A 72 10.73 -0.10 5.48
CA ASP A 72 11.31 0.28 4.18
C ASP A 72 10.90 1.72 3.79
N PRO A 73 11.75 2.43 3.04
CA PRO A 73 11.40 3.75 2.52
C PRO A 73 10.21 3.66 1.55
N ARG A 74 9.39 4.71 1.51
CA ARG A 74 8.27 4.81 0.56
C ARG A 74 8.71 5.54 -0.70
N PRO A 75 8.40 5.02 -1.89
CA PRO A 75 8.67 5.72 -3.15
C PRO A 75 7.85 7.01 -3.24
N LYS A 76 8.36 7.98 -4.01
CA LYS A 76 7.69 9.25 -4.28
C LYS A 76 6.45 9.06 -5.15
N GLU A 77 5.47 9.92 -4.97
CA GLU A 77 4.33 10.04 -5.89
C GLU A 77 4.82 10.31 -7.31
N GLY A 78 4.21 9.66 -8.30
CA GLY A 78 4.63 9.63 -9.70
C GLY A 78 5.67 8.54 -10.03
N SER A 79 6.25 7.88 -9.03
CA SER A 79 7.19 6.77 -9.28
C SER A 79 6.47 5.54 -9.82
N HIS A 80 7.17 4.74 -10.62
CA HIS A 80 6.61 3.56 -11.27
C HIS A 80 7.55 2.36 -11.28
N ILE A 81 6.96 1.19 -11.53
CA ILE A 81 7.66 -0.09 -11.74
C ILE A 81 7.00 -0.90 -12.87
N PRO A 82 7.75 -1.77 -13.56
CA PRO A 82 7.16 -2.85 -14.34
C PRO A 82 6.37 -3.78 -13.42
N TRP A 83 5.14 -4.12 -13.79
CA TRP A 83 4.24 -4.94 -12.96
C TRP A 83 3.33 -5.81 -13.82
N GLN A 84 3.40 -7.14 -13.68
CA GLN A 84 2.49 -8.10 -14.33
C GLN A 84 2.28 -7.90 -15.86
N GLY A 85 3.30 -7.43 -16.57
CA GLY A 85 3.23 -7.17 -18.02
C GLY A 85 2.69 -5.79 -18.40
N GLY A 86 2.56 -4.87 -17.44
CA GLY A 86 2.29 -3.45 -17.64
C GLY A 86 3.13 -2.58 -16.71
N THR A 87 2.66 -1.37 -16.45
CA THR A 87 3.30 -0.40 -15.54
C THR A 87 2.38 -0.12 -14.35
N LEU A 88 2.93 -0.16 -13.15
CA LEU A 88 2.26 0.30 -11.94
C LEU A 88 2.85 1.65 -11.53
N THR A 89 2.05 2.70 -11.58
CA THR A 89 2.44 4.07 -11.23
C THR A 89 1.78 4.47 -9.92
N LEU A 90 2.55 4.88 -8.93
CA LEU A 90 2.05 5.41 -7.68
C LEU A 90 1.51 6.82 -7.91
N GLU A 91 0.23 7.06 -7.67
CA GLU A 91 -0.38 8.37 -7.84
C GLU A 91 -0.29 9.20 -6.55
N ARG A 92 -0.66 8.61 -5.41
CA ARG A 92 -0.77 9.35 -4.16
C ARG A 92 -0.65 8.48 -2.92
N TRP A 93 -0.05 9.00 -1.86
CA TRP A 93 -0.11 8.40 -0.52
C TRP A 93 -1.30 8.94 0.28
N SER A 94 -1.95 8.06 1.03
CA SER A 94 -2.91 8.45 2.05
C SER A 94 -2.22 9.23 3.17
N ASP A 95 -3.05 9.84 4.01
CA ASP A 95 -2.61 10.29 5.32
C ASP A 95 -2.10 9.12 6.15
N LYS A 96 -1.26 9.47 7.12
CA LYS A 96 -0.69 8.52 8.06
C LYS A 96 -1.79 7.99 8.98
N SER A 97 -1.86 6.67 9.17
CA SER A 97 -2.75 6.07 10.15
C SER A 97 -2.30 6.43 11.56
N ASP A 98 -3.20 7.02 12.36
CA ASP A 98 -2.93 7.34 13.77
C ASP A 98 -2.71 6.09 14.66
N PHE A 99 -3.01 4.89 14.13
CA PHE A 99 -2.92 3.62 14.85
C PHE A 99 -1.65 2.82 14.52
N THR A 100 -1.27 2.72 13.25
CA THR A 100 -0.13 1.89 12.79
C THR A 100 1.01 2.71 12.20
N ASP A 101 0.87 4.03 12.15
CA ASP A 101 1.80 4.94 11.49
C ASP A 101 2.04 4.63 10.00
N GLN A 102 1.23 3.75 9.41
CA GLN A 102 1.32 3.35 8.01
C GLN A 102 0.59 4.30 7.08
N ARG A 103 0.95 4.24 5.81
CA ARG A 103 0.26 4.92 4.70
C ARG A 103 -0.05 3.90 3.64
N GLU A 104 -1.18 4.09 2.96
CA GLU A 104 -1.58 3.31 1.79
C GLU A 104 -1.41 4.16 0.54
N GLY A 105 -0.84 3.58 -0.51
CA GLY A 105 -0.63 4.24 -1.79
C GLY A 105 -1.77 3.91 -2.74
N THR A 106 -2.35 4.90 -3.39
CA THR A 106 -3.19 4.69 -4.57
C THR A 106 -2.28 4.65 -5.79
N ALA A 107 -2.37 3.58 -6.57
CA ALA A 107 -1.60 3.39 -7.78
C ALA A 107 -2.52 3.07 -8.96
N ARG A 108 -2.06 3.43 -10.16
CA ARG A 108 -2.70 3.09 -11.42
C ARG A 108 -1.88 2.04 -12.15
N TYR A 109 -2.57 1.00 -12.59
CA TYR A 109 -2.05 -0.03 -13.46
C TYR A 109 -2.46 0.26 -14.91
N GLU A 110 -1.48 0.30 -15.80
CA GLU A 110 -1.65 0.49 -17.24
C GLU A 110 -0.95 -0.66 -17.97
N ARG A 111 -1.60 -1.25 -18.97
CA ARG A 111 -1.06 -2.39 -19.73
C ARG A 111 -0.52 -1.94 -21.08
#